data_AF-A0A354M1H0-F1
#
_entry.id   AF-A0A354M1H0-F1
#
_cell.length_a   1.000
_cell.length_b   1.000
_cell.length_c   1.000
_cell.angle_alpha   90.00
_cell.angle_beta   90.00
_cell.angle_gamma   90.00
#
_symmetry.space_group_name_H-M   'P 1'
#
loop_
_entity.id
_entity.type
_entity.pdbx_description
1 polymer ?
#
loop_
_entity_poly.entity_id
_entity_poly.type
_entity_poly.pdbx_seq_one_letter_code
_entity_poly.pdbx_strand_id
1 'polypeptide(L)'
;KVEQARKNIDMHEVVLLKGILKEGVDRGDFRITSVSATATILHYALKGLDVPYIRDNFTEMGLERLRVKEYIADLVLYGIKK
;
A
#
# COMPACT_ATOMS: atom_id res chain seq x y z
N LYS A 1 -25.85 0.35 -4.98
CA LYS A 1 -25.41 -0.87 -4.27
C LYS A 1 -23.92 -1.19 -4.44
N VAL A 2 -23.26 -0.78 -5.54
CA VAL A 2 -21.80 -1.00 -5.73
C VAL A 2 -20.93 -0.03 -4.92
N GLU A 3 -21.30 1.26 -4.87
CA GLU A 3 -20.51 2.29 -4.19
C GLU A 3 -20.38 2.09 -2.68
N GLN A 4 -21.45 1.60 -2.05
CA GLN A 4 -21.44 1.29 -0.62
C GLN A 4 -20.54 0.08 -0.30
N ALA A 5 -20.53 -0.93 -1.17
CA ALA A 5 -19.63 -2.08 -1.02
C ALA A 5 -18.16 -1.67 -1.19
N ARG A 6 -17.86 -0.77 -2.15
CA ARG A 6 -16.51 -0.21 -2.33
C ARG A 6 -16.04 0.56 -1.11
N LYS A 7 -16.87 1.45 -0.55
CA LYS A 7 -16.56 2.17 0.70
C LYS A 7 -16.24 1.23 1.86
N ASN A 8 -16.97 0.13 1.99
CA ASN A 8 -16.76 -0.83 3.07
C ASN A 8 -15.43 -1.58 2.93
N ILE A 9 -15.05 -1.95 1.70
CA ILE A 9 -13.77 -2.63 1.42
C ILE A 9 -12.60 -1.67 1.70
N ASP A 10 -12.68 -0.44 1.20
CA ASP A 10 -11.63 0.58 1.38
C ASP A 10 -11.38 0.86 2.86
N MET A 11 -12.45 0.95 3.65
CA MET A 11 -12.35 1.10 5.09
C MET A 11 -11.68 -0.09 5.75
N HIS A 12 -11.97 -1.32 5.30
CA HIS A 12 -11.36 -2.52 5.86
C HIS A 12 -9.86 -2.62 5.56
N GLU A 13 -9.46 -2.29 4.33
CA GLU A 13 -8.04 -2.27 3.92
C GLU A 13 -7.24 -1.23 4.70
N VAL A 14 -7.79 -0.03 4.90
CA VAL A 14 -7.15 1.01 5.71
C VAL A 14 -7.02 0.57 7.17
N VAL A 15 -8.03 -0.08 7.74
CA VAL A 15 -7.98 -0.60 9.11
C VAL A 15 -6.91 -1.69 9.25
N LEU A 16 -6.82 -2.60 8.28
CA LEU A 16 -5.81 -3.65 8.26
C LEU A 16 -4.39 -3.06 8.18
N LEU A 17 -4.16 -2.15 7.24
CA LEU A 17 -2.88 -1.45 7.10
C LEU A 17 -2.50 -0.70 8.38
N LYS A 18 -3.47 -0.01 9.00
CA LYS A 18 -3.25 0.68 10.27
C LYS A 18 -2.80 -0.27 11.37
N GLY A 19 -3.36 -1.47 11.43
CA GLY A 19 -2.95 -2.52 12.38
C GLY A 19 -1.49 -2.94 12.19
N ILE A 20 -1.12 -3.30 10.96
CA ILE A 20 0.25 -3.73 10.60
C ILE A 20 1.28 -2.63 10.92
N LEU A 21 1.00 -1.39 10.48
CA LEU A 21 1.90 -0.27 10.69
C LEU A 21 2.03 0.07 12.19
N LYS A 22 0.92 -0.01 12.95
CA LYS A 22 0.96 0.19 14.40
C LYS A 22 1.82 -0.87 15.09
N GLU A 23 1.66 -2.14 14.73
CA GLU A 23 2.44 -3.23 15.30
C GLU A 23 3.94 -3.03 15.07
N GLY A 24 4.36 -2.68 13.86
CA GLY A 24 5.78 -2.44 13.57
C GLY A 24 6.35 -1.18 14.26
N VAL A 25 5.54 -0.15 14.49
CA VAL A 25 5.95 0.99 15.34
C VAL A 25 6.08 0.57 16.79
N ASP A 26 5.12 -0.19 17.32
CA ASP A 26 5.11 -0.65 18.72
C ASP A 26 6.29 -1.61 19.00
N ARG A 27 6.74 -2.37 18.00
CA ARG A 27 7.96 -3.21 18.05
C ARG A 27 9.27 -2.43 17.84
N GLY A 28 9.18 -1.20 17.33
CA GLY A 28 10.34 -0.37 17.02
C GLY A 28 10.99 -0.64 15.66
N ASP A 29 10.37 -1.48 14.82
CA ASP A 29 10.83 -1.81 13.47
C ASP A 29 10.61 -0.66 12.47
N PHE A 30 9.55 0.14 12.68
CA PHE A 30 9.15 1.24 11.80
C PHE A 30 9.27 2.61 12.46
N ARG A 31 9.61 3.63 11.66
CA ARG A 31 9.63 5.04 12.03
C ARG A 31 8.54 5.81 11.30
N ILE A 32 7.35 5.90 11.90
CA ILE A 32 6.16 6.52 11.29
C ILE A 32 5.59 7.59 12.22
N THR A 33 5.45 8.84 11.73
CA THR A 33 4.92 9.96 12.53
C THR A 33 3.44 9.82 12.87
N SER A 34 2.62 9.44 11.89
CA SER A 34 1.18 9.23 12.07
C SER A 34 0.74 7.96 11.34
N VAL A 35 0.57 6.88 12.11
CA VAL A 35 0.15 5.58 11.57
C VAL A 35 -1.16 5.69 10.79
N SER A 36 -2.11 6.50 11.25
CA SER A 36 -3.39 6.68 10.57
C SER A 36 -3.24 7.40 9.23
N ALA A 37 -2.44 8.47 9.18
CA ALA A 37 -2.23 9.20 7.93
C ALA A 37 -1.44 8.35 6.93
N THR A 38 -0.37 7.67 7.38
CA THR A 38 0.43 6.79 6.54
C THR A 38 -0.38 5.62 5.99
N ALA A 39 -1.25 4.99 6.79
CA ALA A 39 -2.14 3.92 6.32
C ALA A 39 -3.08 4.40 5.19
N THR A 40 -3.70 5.57 5.36
CA THR A 40 -4.59 6.16 4.34
C THR A 40 -3.83 6.50 3.06
N ILE A 41 -2.66 7.15 3.17
CA ILE A 41 -1.83 7.50 2.00
C ILE A 41 -1.37 6.23 1.28
N LEU A 42 -0.90 5.23 2.01
CA LEU A 42 -0.43 3.97 1.45
C LEU A 42 -1.56 3.22 0.73
N HIS A 43 -2.77 3.16 1.33
CA HIS A 43 -3.94 2.57 0.69
C HIS A 43 -4.24 3.24 -0.66
N TYR A 44 -4.33 4.57 -0.71
CA TYR A 44 -4.61 5.28 -1.95
C TYR A 44 -3.50 5.16 -2.99
N ALA A 45 -2.24 5.15 -2.56
CA ALA A 45 -1.10 4.94 -3.43
C ALA A 45 -1.17 3.55 -4.10
N LEU A 46 -1.34 2.49 -3.31
CA LEU A 46 -1.43 1.12 -3.83
C LEU A 46 -2.65 0.94 -4.75
N LYS A 47 -3.81 1.45 -4.35
CA LYS A 47 -5.03 1.40 -5.16
C LYS A 47 -4.89 2.15 -6.49
N GLY A 48 -4.12 3.23 -6.52
CA GLY A 48 -3.76 3.94 -7.76
C GLY A 48 -2.92 3.10 -8.72
N LEU A 49 -2.21 2.09 -8.23
CA LEU A 49 -1.38 1.18 -9.02
C LEU A 49 -2.18 0.01 -9.61
N ASP A 50 -3.39 -0.29 -9.13
CA ASP A 50 -4.20 -1.43 -9.61
C ASP A 50 -4.47 -1.34 -11.12
N VAL A 51 -4.90 -0.17 -11.60
CA VAL A 51 -5.20 0.05 -13.02
C VAL A 51 -3.96 -0.13 -13.91
N PRO A 52 -2.82 0.58 -13.68
CA PRO A 52 -1.63 0.37 -14.49
C PRO A 52 -1.03 -1.04 -14.33
N TYR A 53 -1.25 -1.71 -13.20
CA TYR A 53 -0.83 -3.09 -12.99
C TYR A 53 -1.65 -4.08 -13.83
N ILE A 54 -2.98 -3.93 -13.87
CA ILE A 54 -3.87 -4.81 -14.65
C ILE A 54 -3.70 -4.57 -16.15
N ARG A 55 -3.45 -3.33 -16.58
CA ARG A 55 -3.35 -2.91 -17.99
C ARG A 55 -1.98 -3.10 -18.64
N ASP A 56 -1.05 -3.77 -17.98
CA ASP A 56 0.31 -4.01 -18.51
C ASP A 56 1.15 -2.74 -18.75
N ASN A 57 0.76 -1.57 -18.22
CA ASN A 57 1.52 -0.32 -18.35
C ASN A 57 2.98 -0.49 -17.90
N PHE A 58 3.22 -1.25 -16.82
CA PHE A 58 4.59 -1.51 -16.36
C PHE A 58 5.38 -2.38 -17.35
N THR A 59 4.73 -3.39 -17.93
CA THR A 59 5.32 -4.25 -18.97
C THR A 59 5.70 -3.43 -20.19
N GLU A 60 4.84 -2.50 -20.63
CA GLU A 60 5.10 -1.57 -21.73
C GLU A 60 6.29 -0.65 -21.44
N MET A 61 6.52 -0.30 -20.17
CA MET A 61 7.68 0.45 -19.70
C MET A 61 8.95 -0.41 -19.53
N GLY A 62 8.90 -1.71 -19.89
CA GLY A 62 10.02 -2.63 -19.78
C GLY A 62 10.20 -3.25 -18.38
N LEU A 63 9.21 -3.12 -17.49
CA LEU A 63 9.24 -3.70 -16.15
C LEU A 63 8.47 -5.02 -16.12
N GLU A 64 9.17 -6.10 -15.79
CA GLU A 64 8.53 -7.39 -15.58
C GLU A 64 7.58 -7.35 -14.37
N ARG A 65 6.36 -7.88 -14.53
CA ARG A 65 5.30 -7.88 -13.50
C ARG A 65 5.75 -8.41 -12.14
N LEU A 66 6.62 -9.44 -12.11
CA LEU A 66 7.16 -9.99 -10.86
C LEU A 66 8.05 -8.97 -10.14
N ARG A 67 8.90 -8.25 -10.90
CA ARG A 67 9.82 -7.25 -10.35
C ARG A 67 9.10 -5.98 -9.89
N VAL A 68 7.97 -5.62 -10.51
CA VAL A 68 7.15 -4.49 -10.05
C VAL A 68 6.70 -4.67 -8.60
N LYS A 69 6.30 -5.89 -8.22
CA LYS A 69 5.90 -6.17 -6.83
C LYS A 69 7.06 -6.04 -5.86
N GLU A 70 8.24 -6.52 -6.25
CA GLU A 70 9.47 -6.38 -5.47
C GLU A 70 9.82 -4.91 -5.26
N TYR A 71 9.79 -4.10 -6.32
CA TYR A 71 10.07 -2.66 -6.22
C TYR A 71 9.08 -1.92 -5.33
N ILE A 72 7.78 -2.24 -5.41
CA ILE A 72 6.78 -1.64 -4.52
C ILE A 72 7.05 -2.06 -3.06
N ALA A 73 7.33 -3.34 -2.82
CA ALA A 73 7.62 -3.84 -1.47
C ALA A 73 8.86 -3.17 -0.88
N ASP A 74 9.94 -3.06 -1.66
CA ASP A 74 11.17 -2.39 -1.26
C ASP A 74 10.93 -0.91 -0.97
N LEU A 75 10.24 -0.20 -1.87
CA LEU A 75 9.92 1.23 -1.69
C LEU A 75 9.15 1.48 -0.40
N VAL A 76 8.13 0.65 -0.13
CA VAL A 76 7.31 0.77 1.08
C VAL A 76 8.14 0.42 2.30
N LEU A 77 8.83 -0.72 2.31
CA LEU A 77 9.57 -1.21 3.47
C LEU A 77 10.72 -0.28 3.82
N TYR A 78 11.58 0.08 2.87
CA TYR A 78 12.70 0.98 3.12
C TYR A 78 12.25 2.43 3.38
N GLY A 79 11.07 2.83 2.90
CA GLY A 79 10.50 4.15 3.18
C GLY A 79 9.98 4.33 4.61
N ILE A 80 9.63 3.24 5.30
CA ILE A 80 9.07 3.28 6.66
C ILE A 80 9.96 2.64 7.72
N LYS A 81 10.96 1.85 7.31
CA LYS A 81 11.92 1.23 8.22
C LYS A 81 12.74 2.28 8.96
N LYS A 82 13.01 2.00 10.23
CA LYS A 82 13.83 2.85 11.09
C LYS A 82 15.31 2.80 10.74
#